data_AF-A0A962L842-F1
#
_entry.id   AF-A0A962L842-F1
#
_cell.length_a   1.000
_cell.length_b   1.000
_cell.length_c   1.000
_cell.angle_alpha   90.00
_cell.angle_beta   90.00
_cell.angle_gamma   90.00
#
_symmetry.space_group_name_H-M   'P 1'
#
loop_
_entity.id
_entity.type
_entity.pdbx_description
1 polymer ?
#
loop_
_entity_poly.entity_id
_entity_poly.type
_entity_poly.pdbx_seq_one_letter_code
_entity_poly.pdbx_strand_id
1 'polypeptide(L)'
;MNKILGHLLSVLLGALLSGCGGKAGDQPASFDNTEAVETYYREHPERFVFATPAQLPQHLDWQDGSGMPTFGDPNAKRGGELTLRLSSMQQTLRVVGPDANTTLRGPLWSANSVNLLGRHPWMDGYIPGLAREWAIDPVDSRTIYLKLDPDARWSDGKPFSAEDVFFSLYFLLSPDINDPAINRVYDENIQRITRYDAETIAITQTKPSPDPLFGMTSLILVQRDFYREFGSDYTDRYHWRFSPVTGPYTVNPDEVKRGRQITFERLPHWWADDKPFYRHRFNPDKLTYVVIRDDAKAFEFFLNGQLDWFPLDLTELWYDRADDSPFRKGYIERAQVYDQLPAARVGLYMNAMQPMLSDRTLRIGIQYAINFDKVNEGLYRGDRRRIRAFADGYGAYSHPTLRARPFDLEKAKQYFAEAGFVNRGADGILVNDKGQRLSFALTVTNTGDQVQLASILKEEAKKAGLELIIDSLDTTASFTKIFKKDY
;
A
#
# COMPACT_ATOMS: atom_id res chain seq x y z
N MET A 1 13.56 -22.40 -74.70
CA MET A 1 13.53 -21.26 -75.63
C MET A 1 13.73 -19.98 -74.83
N ASN A 2 14.81 -19.26 -75.13
CA ASN A 2 15.11 -17.83 -74.94
C ASN A 2 14.61 -17.02 -73.72
N LYS A 3 15.62 -16.55 -72.96
CA LYS A 3 15.87 -15.18 -72.47
C LYS A 3 14.72 -14.15 -72.47
N ILE A 4 14.57 -13.44 -71.34
CA ILE A 4 14.77 -11.99 -71.10
C ILE A 4 14.31 -11.72 -69.64
N LEU A 5 15.20 -11.48 -68.67
CA LEU A 5 15.90 -10.24 -68.26
C LEU A 5 14.99 -9.08 -67.76
N GLY A 6 15.27 -8.63 -66.51
CA GLY A 6 14.81 -7.37 -65.92
C GLY A 6 14.30 -7.57 -64.49
N HIS A 7 15.20 -7.66 -63.49
CA HIS A 7 15.53 -6.58 -62.52
C HIS A 7 14.37 -6.20 -61.60
N LEU A 8 14.49 -6.11 -60.27
CA LEU A 8 15.55 -6.37 -59.29
C LEU A 8 14.83 -6.25 -57.93
N LEU A 9 15.19 -7.11 -56.95
CA LEU A 9 15.23 -6.84 -55.49
C LEU A 9 13.99 -6.21 -54.80
N SER A 10 13.40 -6.77 -53.74
CA SER A 10 14.09 -7.13 -52.50
C SER A 10 13.21 -7.97 -51.55
N VAL A 11 13.74 -9.14 -51.20
CA VAL A 11 13.83 -9.74 -49.85
C VAL A 11 12.55 -9.84 -49.00
N LEU A 12 11.97 -11.03 -49.01
CA LEU A 12 11.15 -11.58 -47.93
C LEU A 12 11.57 -13.04 -47.68
N LEU A 13 11.66 -13.37 -46.39
CA LEU A 13 11.72 -14.71 -45.78
C LEU A 13 13.01 -15.54 -45.87
N GLY A 14 13.56 -15.79 -44.68
CA GLY A 14 14.56 -16.83 -44.43
C GLY A 14 14.87 -16.99 -42.94
N ALA A 15 13.85 -17.18 -42.08
CA ALA A 15 14.08 -17.58 -40.70
C ALA A 15 14.21 -19.11 -40.64
N LEU A 16 15.45 -19.59 -40.75
CA LEU A 16 15.85 -20.95 -40.43
C LEU A 16 16.41 -20.98 -39.01
N LEU A 17 15.90 -21.94 -38.24
CA LEU A 17 16.37 -22.36 -36.93
C LEU A 17 17.89 -22.61 -36.93
N SER A 18 18.60 -21.90 -36.07
CA SER A 18 19.91 -22.31 -35.57
C SER A 18 19.98 -22.04 -34.07
N GLY A 19 19.77 -23.12 -33.31
CA GLY A 19 20.19 -23.17 -31.92
C GLY A 19 21.72 -23.16 -31.89
N CYS A 20 22.27 -22.24 -31.10
CA CYS A 20 23.62 -22.33 -30.56
C CYS A 20 23.52 -22.00 -29.07
N GLY A 21 23.92 -22.98 -28.25
CA GLY A 21 23.85 -22.91 -26.79
C GLY A 21 24.62 -21.72 -26.24
N GLY A 22 23.94 -20.97 -25.36
CA GLY A 22 24.61 -20.04 -24.45
C GLY A 22 25.48 -20.84 -23.50
N LYS A 23 26.80 -20.59 -23.56
CA LYS A 23 27.73 -21.07 -22.54
C LYS A 23 27.30 -20.48 -21.19
N ALA A 24 27.03 -21.34 -20.22
CA ALA A 24 27.17 -20.98 -18.81
C ALA A 24 28.64 -20.59 -18.59
N GLY A 25 28.92 -19.35 -18.15
CA GLY A 25 30.30 -18.99 -17.84
C GLY A 25 30.70 -17.52 -17.80
N ASP A 26 29.83 -16.54 -17.97
CA ASP A 26 30.17 -15.15 -17.60
C ASP A 26 29.31 -14.77 -16.39
N GLN A 27 29.87 -14.94 -15.18
CA GLN A 27 29.40 -14.17 -14.05
C GLN A 27 29.71 -12.70 -14.37
N PRO A 28 28.73 -11.77 -14.30
CA PRO A 28 29.04 -10.36 -14.43
C PRO A 28 30.10 -10.02 -13.38
N ALA A 29 31.16 -9.30 -13.79
CA ALA A 29 32.28 -8.94 -12.93
C ALA A 29 31.80 -8.45 -11.56
N SER A 30 32.47 -8.86 -10.48
CA SER A 30 32.11 -8.45 -9.12
C SER A 30 32.16 -6.93 -9.02
N PHE A 31 31.00 -6.30 -9.10
CA PHE A 31 30.81 -4.87 -8.97
C PHE A 31 30.55 -4.59 -7.49
N ASP A 32 31.47 -3.91 -6.81
CA ASP A 32 31.25 -3.41 -5.45
C ASP A 32 31.13 -1.89 -5.51
N ASN A 33 29.96 -1.37 -5.16
CA ASN A 33 29.62 0.05 -5.21
C ASN A 33 30.15 0.85 -4.01
N THR A 34 30.93 0.28 -3.10
CA THR A 34 31.39 0.95 -1.88
C THR A 34 32.04 2.30 -2.13
N GLU A 35 33.05 2.39 -3.00
CA GLU A 35 33.70 3.68 -3.28
C GLU A 35 32.76 4.68 -3.96
N ALA A 36 31.83 4.19 -4.81
CA ALA A 36 30.86 5.04 -5.48
C ALA A 36 29.85 5.64 -4.49
N VAL A 37 29.40 4.84 -3.52
CA VAL A 37 28.51 5.28 -2.44
C VAL A 37 29.21 6.29 -1.52
N GLU A 38 30.44 6.00 -1.09
CA GLU A 38 31.23 6.91 -0.25
C GLU A 38 31.55 8.23 -0.97
N THR A 39 31.83 8.17 -2.27
CA THR A 39 32.01 9.36 -3.11
C THR A 39 30.72 10.16 -3.19
N TYR A 40 29.59 9.50 -3.42
CA TYR A 40 28.29 10.18 -3.44
C TYR A 40 27.99 10.89 -2.13
N TYR A 41 28.27 10.27 -0.98
CA TYR A 41 28.12 10.92 0.33
C TYR A 41 28.97 12.18 0.46
N ARG A 42 30.23 12.14 0.02
CA ARG A 42 31.15 13.30 0.05
C ARG A 42 30.70 14.42 -0.89
N GLU A 43 30.09 14.08 -2.02
CA GLU A 43 29.59 15.03 -3.02
C GLU A 43 28.24 15.66 -2.61
N HIS A 44 27.50 15.04 -1.69
CA HIS A 44 26.19 15.51 -1.21
C HIS A 44 26.18 15.75 0.32
N PRO A 45 27.10 16.60 0.86
CA PRO A 45 27.22 16.83 2.29
C PRO A 45 26.00 17.54 2.90
N GLU A 46 25.14 18.15 2.09
CA GLU A 46 23.86 18.71 2.51
C GLU A 46 22.81 17.64 2.82
N ARG A 47 22.97 16.42 2.26
CA ARG A 47 22.08 15.27 2.41
C ARG A 47 22.64 14.23 3.40
N PHE A 48 23.94 13.93 3.33
CA PHE A 48 24.60 12.89 4.14
C PHE A 48 25.66 13.53 5.05
N VAL A 49 25.33 13.64 6.33
CA VAL A 49 26.17 14.36 7.30
C VAL A 49 26.84 13.38 8.24
N PHE A 50 28.17 13.47 8.36
CA PHE A 50 28.93 12.75 9.38
C PHE A 50 29.26 13.71 10.52
N ALA A 51 28.79 13.38 11.72
CA ALA A 51 29.02 14.10 12.95
C ALA A 51 29.67 13.16 13.97
N THR A 52 30.13 13.72 15.09
CA THR A 52 30.68 12.98 16.23
C THR A 52 29.68 12.99 17.38
N PRO A 53 29.71 12.02 18.30
CA PRO A 53 28.78 12.00 19.44
C PRO A 53 28.83 13.27 20.29
N ALA A 54 29.98 13.97 20.32
CA ALA A 54 30.14 15.25 21.02
C ALA A 54 29.30 16.39 20.41
N GLN A 55 28.86 16.27 19.16
CA GLN A 55 28.01 17.24 18.46
C GLN A 55 26.52 16.94 18.62
N LEU A 56 26.15 15.88 19.34
CA LEU A 56 24.75 15.57 19.63
C LEU A 56 24.17 16.66 20.55
N PRO A 57 22.98 17.22 20.25
CA PRO A 57 22.40 18.26 21.09
C PRO A 57 22.11 17.74 22.50
N GLN A 58 22.50 18.52 23.51
CA GLN A 58 22.36 18.14 24.92
C GLN A 58 20.94 18.40 25.48
N HIS A 59 20.11 19.14 24.75
CA HIS A 59 18.76 19.55 25.17
C HIS A 59 17.65 18.58 24.73
N LEU A 60 18.02 17.41 24.17
CA LEU A 60 17.08 16.43 23.66
C LEU A 60 16.34 15.73 24.80
N ASP A 61 15.02 15.69 24.70
CA ASP A 61 14.16 14.89 25.58
C ASP A 61 13.97 13.50 24.98
N TRP A 62 14.73 12.53 25.48
CA TRP A 62 14.72 11.16 25.00
C TRP A 62 13.52 10.37 25.52
N GLN A 63 12.86 9.67 24.60
CA GLN A 63 11.70 8.83 24.82
C GLN A 63 12.07 7.39 24.43
N ASP A 64 11.52 6.39 25.12
CA ASP A 64 11.82 4.97 24.92
C ASP A 64 10.56 4.08 24.81
N GLY A 65 9.37 4.68 24.92
CA GLY A 65 8.09 3.96 24.87
C GLY A 65 7.84 3.01 26.04
N SER A 66 8.66 3.04 27.10
CA SER A 66 8.55 2.15 28.26
C SER A 66 7.20 2.28 29.00
N GLY A 67 6.52 3.41 28.86
CA GLY A 67 5.18 3.64 29.40
C GLY A 67 4.03 3.01 28.58
N MET A 68 4.30 2.44 27.41
CA MET A 68 3.28 1.83 26.54
C MET A 68 3.00 0.37 26.96
N PRO A 69 1.73 -0.08 26.96
CA PRO A 69 1.39 -1.45 27.27
C PRO A 69 1.86 -2.40 26.17
N THR A 70 2.19 -3.64 26.54
CA THR A 70 2.46 -4.69 25.56
C THR A 70 1.17 -5.34 25.09
N PHE A 71 1.18 -5.91 23.88
CA PHE A 71 -0.03 -6.43 23.23
C PHE A 71 0.09 -7.86 22.68
N GLY A 72 1.18 -8.57 23.00
CA GLY A 72 1.29 -10.01 22.74
C GLY A 72 0.56 -10.82 23.81
N ASP A 73 -0.18 -11.86 23.40
CA ASP A 73 -0.86 -12.77 24.33
C ASP A 73 0.11 -13.86 24.82
N PRO A 74 0.45 -13.92 26.12
CA PRO A 74 1.37 -14.93 26.64
C PRO A 74 0.87 -16.38 26.47
N ASN A 75 -0.41 -16.59 26.18
CA ASN A 75 -0.98 -17.91 25.90
C ASN A 75 -0.82 -18.33 24.43
N ALA A 76 -0.33 -17.46 23.56
CA ALA A 76 -0.12 -17.77 22.16
C ALA A 76 0.88 -18.92 22.00
N LYS A 77 0.45 -19.97 21.31
CA LYS A 77 1.30 -21.13 21.00
C LYS A 77 2.04 -20.87 19.70
N ARG A 78 3.36 -21.10 19.73
CA ARG A 78 4.19 -21.11 18.53
C ARG A 78 4.09 -22.46 17.82
N GLY A 79 4.13 -22.43 16.51
CA GLY A 79 4.15 -23.62 15.68
C GLY A 79 3.14 -23.61 14.55
N GLY A 80 3.31 -24.55 13.62
CA GLY A 80 2.33 -24.83 12.57
C GLY A 80 2.45 -23.91 11.35
N GLU A 81 1.52 -24.06 10.43
CA GLU A 81 1.46 -23.37 9.15
C GLU A 81 0.17 -22.57 9.06
N LEU A 82 0.26 -21.32 8.60
CA LEU A 82 -0.87 -20.47 8.28
C LEU A 82 -0.93 -20.26 6.77
N THR A 83 -1.96 -20.81 6.14
CA THR A 83 -2.22 -20.74 4.70
C THR A 83 -3.17 -19.58 4.39
N LEU A 84 -2.64 -18.59 3.68
CA LEU A 84 -3.29 -17.32 3.38
C LEU A 84 -3.47 -17.14 1.87
N ARG A 85 -4.43 -16.30 1.49
CA ARG A 85 -4.66 -15.94 0.09
C ARG A 85 -3.78 -14.77 -0.36
N LEU A 86 -3.34 -14.82 -1.61
CA LEU A 86 -2.95 -13.65 -2.41
C LEU A 86 -3.85 -13.51 -3.64
N SER A 87 -4.36 -12.31 -3.90
CA SER A 87 -5.12 -12.02 -5.13
C SER A 87 -4.21 -12.00 -6.36
N SER A 88 -2.96 -11.59 -6.21
CA SER A 88 -1.94 -11.61 -7.26
C SER A 88 -0.55 -11.75 -6.64
N MET A 89 0.40 -12.21 -7.45
CA MET A 89 1.81 -12.32 -7.09
C MET A 89 2.64 -11.50 -8.07
N GLN A 90 3.44 -10.58 -7.53
CA GLN A 90 4.47 -9.87 -8.27
C GLN A 90 5.44 -10.84 -8.93
N GLN A 91 5.99 -10.40 -10.05
CA GLN A 91 6.97 -11.15 -10.81
C GLN A 91 8.38 -11.00 -10.24
N THR A 92 8.57 -10.34 -9.09
CA THR A 92 9.87 -10.11 -8.46
C THR A 92 9.78 -10.26 -6.93
N LEU A 93 10.91 -10.52 -6.27
CA LEU A 93 11.01 -10.47 -4.79
C LEU A 93 11.49 -9.11 -4.27
N ARG A 94 11.72 -8.13 -5.15
CA ARG A 94 11.98 -6.75 -4.75
C ARG A 94 10.76 -6.10 -4.10
N VAL A 95 11.03 -5.05 -3.33
CA VAL A 95 10.00 -4.23 -2.64
C VAL A 95 9.97 -2.78 -3.14
N VAL A 96 10.86 -2.44 -4.09
CA VAL A 96 10.99 -1.15 -4.78
C VAL A 96 11.35 -1.40 -6.25
N GLY A 97 10.84 -0.56 -7.14
CA GLY A 97 11.09 -0.67 -8.59
C GLY A 97 9.92 -1.28 -9.36
N PRO A 98 10.10 -1.45 -10.69
CA PRO A 98 9.10 -2.05 -11.55
C PRO A 98 8.67 -3.43 -11.05
N ASP A 99 7.37 -3.72 -11.19
CA ASP A 99 6.69 -4.95 -10.80
C ASP A 99 6.70 -5.28 -9.29
N ALA A 100 7.30 -4.44 -8.44
CA ALA A 100 7.46 -4.66 -7.00
C ALA A 100 6.25 -4.20 -6.14
N ASN A 101 5.14 -3.78 -6.77
CA ASN A 101 3.99 -3.18 -6.09
C ASN A 101 2.68 -3.94 -6.33
N THR A 102 2.62 -5.18 -5.85
CA THR A 102 1.41 -6.01 -5.84
C THR A 102 1.08 -6.49 -4.41
N THR A 103 0.04 -7.31 -4.24
CA THR A 103 -0.41 -7.83 -2.94
C THR A 103 0.70 -8.51 -2.12
N LEU A 104 1.69 -9.13 -2.77
CA LEU A 104 2.82 -9.79 -2.08
C LEU A 104 3.86 -8.79 -1.51
N ARG A 105 3.86 -7.52 -1.91
CA ARG A 105 4.79 -6.51 -1.35
C ARG A 105 4.61 -6.35 0.15
N GLY A 106 3.37 -6.42 0.63
CA GLY A 106 3.06 -6.32 2.06
C GLY A 106 3.77 -7.40 2.89
N PRO A 107 3.54 -8.69 2.61
CA PRO A 107 4.26 -9.79 3.26
C PRO A 107 5.78 -9.75 3.10
N LEU A 108 6.32 -9.30 1.96
CA LEU A 108 7.77 -9.18 1.78
C LEU A 108 8.40 -8.03 2.60
N TRP A 109 7.65 -6.96 2.85
CA TRP A 109 8.16 -5.74 3.48
C TRP A 109 7.36 -5.34 4.72
N SER A 110 6.21 -4.67 4.56
CA SER A 110 5.53 -3.99 5.67
C SER A 110 5.08 -4.91 6.82
N ALA A 111 4.79 -6.19 6.52
CA ALA A 111 4.43 -7.18 7.54
C ALA A 111 5.63 -8.00 8.04
N ASN A 112 6.80 -7.86 7.40
CA ASN A 112 8.00 -8.64 7.67
C ASN A 112 9.25 -7.76 7.79
N SER A 113 9.10 -6.53 8.24
CA SER A 113 10.18 -5.60 8.55
C SER A 113 9.81 -4.82 9.81
N VAL A 114 10.74 -4.75 10.75
CA VAL A 114 10.64 -3.85 11.90
C VAL A 114 11.08 -2.47 11.43
N ASN A 115 10.25 -1.46 11.63
CA ASN A 115 10.56 -0.06 11.33
C ASN A 115 11.53 0.54 12.37
N LEU A 116 12.06 1.75 12.14
CA LEU A 116 12.87 2.43 13.16
C LEU A 116 12.09 2.59 14.46
N LEU A 117 10.84 3.04 14.38
CA LEU A 117 9.85 3.05 15.45
C LEU A 117 8.52 2.50 14.93
N GLY A 118 7.74 1.88 15.81
CA GLY A 118 6.35 1.51 15.54
C GLY A 118 5.37 2.49 16.19
N ARG A 119 4.17 2.65 15.61
CA ARG A 119 3.04 3.22 16.35
C ARG A 119 2.44 2.15 17.25
N HIS A 120 2.04 2.53 18.46
CA HIS A 120 1.31 1.61 19.32
C HIS A 120 -0.06 1.27 18.68
N PRO A 121 -0.47 -0.01 18.58
CA PRO A 121 -1.66 -0.39 17.82
C PRO A 121 -2.98 0.08 18.44
N TRP A 122 -2.99 0.37 19.75
CA TRP A 122 -4.21 0.69 20.50
C TRP A 122 -4.18 2.04 21.21
N MET A 123 -3.05 2.75 21.19
CA MET A 123 -2.88 4.00 21.92
C MET A 123 -2.13 4.99 21.06
N ASP A 124 -2.37 6.28 21.30
CA ASP A 124 -1.59 7.32 20.67
C ASP A 124 -0.16 7.30 21.22
N GLY A 125 0.82 7.12 20.34
CA GLY A 125 2.24 7.16 20.67
C GLY A 125 3.06 6.11 19.94
N TYR A 126 4.35 6.08 20.28
CA TYR A 126 5.37 5.27 19.61
C TYR A 126 5.95 4.22 20.54
N ILE A 127 6.36 3.11 19.93
CA ILE A 127 7.05 1.99 20.56
C ILE A 127 8.39 1.76 19.85
N PRO A 128 9.41 1.27 20.59
CA PRO A 128 10.68 0.83 20.02
C PRO A 128 10.54 -0.12 18.83
N GLY A 129 11.43 0.08 17.86
CA GLY A 129 11.64 -0.81 16.72
C GLY A 129 13.12 -1.10 16.57
N LEU A 130 13.69 -0.80 15.40
CA LEU A 130 15.13 -0.81 15.19
C LEU A 130 15.85 0.32 15.94
N ALA A 131 15.10 1.32 16.42
CA ALA A 131 15.54 2.30 17.41
C ALA A 131 14.88 2.02 18.76
N ARG A 132 15.69 2.10 19.81
CA ARG A 132 15.27 1.91 21.21
C ARG A 132 14.92 3.22 21.92
N GLU A 133 15.52 4.33 21.49
CA GLU A 133 15.24 5.66 22.01
C GLU A 133 15.12 6.66 20.87
N TRP A 134 14.26 7.67 21.05
CA TRP A 134 14.08 8.75 20.10
C TRP A 134 13.88 10.10 20.79
N ALA A 135 14.20 11.18 20.10
CA ALA A 135 13.88 12.54 20.51
C ALA A 135 13.48 13.37 19.29
N ILE A 136 12.56 14.31 19.48
CA ILE A 136 12.24 15.34 18.48
C ILE A 136 13.00 16.60 18.90
N ASP A 137 13.68 17.26 17.97
CA ASP A 137 14.31 18.55 18.23
C ASP A 137 13.24 19.59 18.61
N PRO A 138 13.26 20.14 19.83
CA PRO A 138 12.24 21.09 20.27
C PRO A 138 12.41 22.49 19.64
N VAL A 139 13.57 22.77 19.01
CA VAL A 139 13.87 24.06 18.39
C VAL A 139 13.39 24.08 16.95
N ASP A 140 13.71 23.06 16.14
CA ASP A 140 13.34 23.02 14.73
C ASP A 140 12.08 22.20 14.41
N SER A 141 11.66 21.32 15.32
CA SER A 141 10.50 20.41 15.18
C SER A 141 10.46 19.59 13.87
N ARG A 142 11.60 19.41 13.22
CA ARG A 142 11.78 18.71 11.94
C ARG A 142 12.83 17.64 12.00
N THR A 143 13.74 17.72 12.96
CA THR A 143 14.80 16.75 13.16
C THR A 143 14.38 15.75 14.25
N ILE A 144 14.43 14.46 13.94
CA ILE A 144 14.37 13.41 14.94
C ILE A 144 15.74 12.80 15.14
N TYR A 145 16.04 12.47 16.38
CA TYR A 145 17.23 11.76 16.81
C TYR A 145 16.83 10.36 17.22
N LEU A 146 17.64 9.37 16.85
CA LEU A 146 17.37 7.96 17.10
C LEU A 146 18.62 7.30 17.63
N LYS A 147 18.47 6.52 18.71
CA LYS A 147 19.47 5.51 19.11
C LYS A 147 18.96 4.15 18.69
N LEU A 148 19.71 3.50 17.80
CA LEU A 148 19.47 2.18 17.28
C LEU A 148 19.61 1.13 18.38
N ASP A 149 18.88 0.03 18.22
CA ASP A 149 18.93 -1.10 19.12
C ASP A 149 20.19 -1.95 18.80
N PRO A 150 21.13 -2.14 19.75
CA PRO A 150 22.36 -2.89 19.51
C PRO A 150 22.12 -4.38 19.23
N ASP A 151 20.93 -4.90 19.54
CA ASP A 151 20.53 -6.27 19.22
C ASP A 151 19.91 -6.37 17.82
N ALA A 152 19.58 -5.27 17.15
CA ALA A 152 18.92 -5.30 15.84
C ALA A 152 19.76 -6.07 14.81
N ARG A 153 19.16 -7.08 14.18
CA ARG A 153 19.79 -7.90 13.14
C ARG A 153 18.92 -7.98 11.89
N TRP A 154 19.60 -8.12 10.76
CA TRP A 154 19.02 -8.62 9.52
C TRP A 154 18.78 -10.14 9.62
N SER A 155 17.92 -10.67 8.75
CA SER A 155 17.52 -12.08 8.74
C SER A 155 18.66 -13.05 8.40
N ASP A 156 19.76 -12.54 7.86
CA ASP A 156 21.01 -13.28 7.63
C ASP A 156 21.99 -13.22 8.82
N GLY A 157 21.58 -12.60 9.94
CA GLY A 157 22.34 -12.50 11.18
C GLY A 157 23.27 -11.30 11.27
N LYS A 158 23.40 -10.48 10.22
CA LYS A 158 24.27 -9.28 10.26
C LYS A 158 23.66 -8.17 11.15
N PRO A 159 24.49 -7.38 11.83
CA PRO A 159 24.02 -6.23 12.60
C PRO A 159 23.35 -5.18 11.70
N PHE A 160 22.25 -4.62 12.19
CA PHE A 160 21.65 -3.41 11.63
C PHE A 160 22.36 -2.19 12.24
N SER A 161 22.70 -1.19 11.44
CA SER A 161 23.42 0.01 11.92
C SER A 161 23.05 1.28 11.17
N ALA A 162 23.61 2.41 11.63
CA ALA A 162 23.50 3.71 10.96
C ALA A 162 23.90 3.66 9.47
N GLU A 163 24.85 2.78 9.12
CA GLU A 163 25.30 2.54 7.75
C GLU A 163 24.15 2.06 6.85
N ASP A 164 23.30 1.16 7.34
CA ASP A 164 22.16 0.67 6.57
C ASP A 164 21.13 1.77 6.34
N VAL A 165 20.94 2.69 7.31
CA VAL A 165 20.00 3.81 7.16
C VAL A 165 20.53 4.83 6.13
N PHE A 166 21.83 5.13 6.16
CA PHE A 166 22.50 5.97 5.17
C PHE A 166 22.39 5.36 3.77
N PHE A 167 22.70 4.08 3.65
CA PHE A 167 22.61 3.37 2.39
C PHE A 167 21.17 3.31 1.87
N SER A 168 20.20 3.14 2.76
CA SER A 168 18.77 3.14 2.38
C SER A 168 18.34 4.45 1.74
N LEU A 169 18.76 5.60 2.28
CA LEU A 169 18.46 6.88 1.64
C LEU A 169 19.14 7.02 0.28
N TYR A 170 20.42 6.64 0.16
CA TYR A 170 21.13 6.61 -1.13
C TYR A 170 20.39 5.75 -2.17
N PHE A 171 20.04 4.53 -1.78
CA PHE A 171 19.33 3.57 -2.61
C PHE A 171 17.99 4.15 -3.10
N LEU A 172 17.21 4.75 -2.21
CA LEU A 172 15.88 5.29 -2.53
C LEU A 172 15.92 6.59 -3.34
N LEU A 173 17.04 7.32 -3.34
CA LEU A 173 17.26 8.49 -4.19
C LEU A 173 17.85 8.13 -5.56
N SER A 174 18.46 6.96 -5.70
CA SER A 174 19.11 6.55 -6.94
C SER A 174 18.10 6.29 -8.07
N PRO A 175 18.35 6.78 -9.30
CA PRO A 175 17.51 6.46 -10.46
C PRO A 175 17.59 4.98 -10.85
N ASP A 176 18.63 4.25 -10.42
CA ASP A 176 18.84 2.84 -10.78
C ASP A 176 17.76 1.90 -10.22
N ILE A 177 17.03 2.32 -9.18
CA ILE A 177 15.87 1.54 -8.69
C ILE A 177 14.69 1.54 -9.68
N ASN A 178 14.71 2.43 -10.69
CA ASN A 178 13.68 2.59 -11.71
C ASN A 178 12.28 2.88 -11.12
N ASP A 179 12.22 3.69 -10.05
CA ASP A 179 10.97 4.09 -9.38
C ASP A 179 10.92 5.60 -9.11
N PRO A 180 10.62 6.42 -10.12
CA PRO A 180 10.59 7.88 -9.98
C PRO A 180 9.59 8.39 -8.94
N ALA A 181 8.55 7.61 -8.65
CA ALA A 181 7.57 7.96 -7.62
C ALA A 181 8.17 7.81 -6.22
N ILE A 182 8.87 6.69 -5.97
CA ILE A 182 9.63 6.51 -4.72
C ILE A 182 10.75 7.53 -4.61
N ASN A 183 11.56 7.74 -5.66
CA ASN A 183 12.64 8.75 -5.62
C ASN A 183 12.10 10.12 -5.18
N ARG A 184 11.02 10.58 -5.80
CA ARG A 184 10.37 11.86 -5.47
C ARG A 184 9.89 11.92 -4.03
N VAL A 185 9.25 10.85 -3.54
CA VAL A 185 8.75 10.83 -2.15
C VAL A 185 9.89 11.02 -1.15
N TYR A 186 11.02 10.34 -1.33
CA TYR A 186 12.14 10.47 -0.39
C TYR A 186 12.87 11.81 -0.55
N ASP A 187 13.09 12.27 -1.79
CA ASP A 187 13.74 13.55 -2.09
C ASP A 187 12.96 14.76 -1.52
N GLU A 188 11.63 14.73 -1.65
CA GLU A 188 10.74 15.81 -1.21
C GLU A 188 10.51 15.83 0.30
N ASN A 189 10.65 14.72 1.02
CA ASN A 189 10.28 14.61 2.43
C ASN A 189 11.48 14.54 3.39
N ILE A 190 12.61 13.95 2.98
CA ILE A 190 13.82 13.87 3.82
C ILE A 190 14.79 14.93 3.33
N GLN A 191 15.15 15.88 4.20
CA GLN A 191 16.16 16.89 3.91
C GLN A 191 17.56 16.32 4.05
N ARG A 192 17.86 15.62 5.14
CA ARG A 192 19.18 15.06 5.41
C ARG A 192 19.10 13.91 6.40
N ILE A 193 20.15 13.10 6.40
CA ILE A 193 20.44 12.13 7.45
C ILE A 193 21.83 12.44 8.04
N THR A 194 21.92 12.39 9.36
CA THR A 194 23.16 12.62 10.12
C THR A 194 23.54 11.35 10.87
N ARG A 195 24.81 10.94 10.77
CA ARG A 195 25.38 9.84 11.52
C ARG A 195 26.30 10.40 12.59
N TYR A 196 26.08 10.02 13.84
CA TYR A 196 26.95 10.39 14.97
C TYR A 196 27.93 9.26 15.31
N ASP A 197 27.48 8.01 15.21
CA ASP A 197 28.28 6.80 15.38
C ASP A 197 27.59 5.61 14.68
N ALA A 198 27.84 4.36 15.09
CA ALA A 198 27.21 3.18 14.50
C ALA A 198 25.72 3.01 14.90
N GLU A 199 25.30 3.58 16.02
CA GLU A 199 23.99 3.38 16.63
C GLU A 199 23.22 4.70 16.80
N THR A 200 23.81 5.86 16.53
CA THR A 200 23.15 7.15 16.73
C THR A 200 23.03 7.90 15.42
N ILE A 201 21.79 8.21 15.03
CA ILE A 201 21.48 8.97 13.81
C ILE A 201 20.49 10.10 14.09
N ALA A 202 20.39 11.02 13.14
CA ALA A 202 19.27 11.95 13.03
C ALA A 202 18.72 11.99 11.61
N ILE A 203 17.42 12.20 11.48
CA ILE A 203 16.73 12.39 10.20
C ILE A 203 16.02 13.74 10.28
N THR A 204 16.24 14.61 9.30
CA THR A 204 15.60 15.92 9.23
C THR A 204 14.63 15.96 8.06
N GLN A 205 13.37 16.37 8.30
CA GLN A 205 12.39 16.57 7.24
C GLN A 205 12.60 17.88 6.49
N THR A 206 12.21 17.91 5.22
CA THR A 206 12.20 19.16 4.43
C THR A 206 11.22 20.19 5.00
N LYS A 207 10.09 19.73 5.57
CA LYS A 207 9.01 20.56 6.10
C LYS A 207 8.56 20.03 7.47
N PRO A 208 8.07 20.90 8.38
CA PRO A 208 7.46 20.45 9.63
C PRO A 208 6.24 19.56 9.36
N SER A 209 6.08 18.51 10.16
CA SER A 209 4.93 17.62 10.16
C SER A 209 4.27 17.65 11.54
N PRO A 210 2.92 17.60 11.64
CA PRO A 210 2.24 17.41 12.92
C PRO A 210 2.62 16.11 13.64
N ASP A 211 3.07 15.10 12.90
CA ASP A 211 3.60 13.83 13.42
C ASP A 211 4.92 13.52 12.69
N PRO A 212 6.06 14.08 13.15
CA PRO A 212 7.35 13.93 12.47
C PRO A 212 7.89 12.50 12.58
N LEU A 213 7.56 11.79 13.67
CA LEU A 213 8.00 10.40 13.88
C LEU A 213 7.41 9.48 12.81
N PHE A 214 6.09 9.55 12.53
CA PHE A 214 5.43 8.63 11.59
C PHE A 214 6.12 8.59 10.22
N GLY A 215 6.36 9.78 9.64
CA GLY A 215 6.90 9.92 8.30
C GLY A 215 8.39 9.56 8.21
N MET A 216 9.16 9.79 9.28
CA MET A 216 10.62 9.56 9.26
C MET A 216 11.06 8.20 9.77
N THR A 217 10.20 7.47 10.50
CA THR A 217 10.58 6.18 11.07
C THR A 217 10.02 4.99 10.31
N SER A 218 9.17 5.23 9.32
CA SER A 218 8.54 4.21 8.46
C SER A 218 9.24 4.07 7.09
N LEU A 219 10.56 4.24 7.05
CA LEU A 219 11.35 4.19 5.82
C LEU A 219 11.48 2.77 5.29
N ILE A 220 11.66 2.64 3.98
CA ILE A 220 12.16 1.39 3.38
C ILE A 220 13.64 1.28 3.79
N LEU A 221 13.96 0.30 4.61
CA LEU A 221 15.33 0.01 5.02
C LEU A 221 15.87 -1.17 4.25
N VAL A 222 17.09 -1.05 3.75
CA VAL A 222 17.80 -2.08 2.99
C VAL A 222 19.19 -2.31 3.57
N GLN A 223 19.64 -3.57 3.56
CA GLN A 223 20.96 -3.92 4.05
C GLN A 223 22.05 -3.45 3.08
N ARG A 224 23.01 -2.67 3.57
CA ARG A 224 24.16 -2.16 2.80
C ARG A 224 24.92 -3.27 2.08
N ASP A 225 25.19 -4.36 2.80
CA ASP A 225 26.00 -5.47 2.31
C ASP A 225 25.33 -6.26 1.17
N PHE A 226 24.04 -6.57 1.29
CA PHE A 226 23.31 -7.30 0.25
C PHE A 226 23.27 -6.53 -1.08
N TYR A 227 23.22 -5.19 -1.00
CA TYR A 227 23.18 -4.28 -2.14
C TYR A 227 24.56 -3.71 -2.52
N ARG A 228 25.66 -4.39 -2.18
CA ARG A 228 27.01 -4.04 -2.67
C ARG A 228 27.14 -4.01 -4.18
N GLU A 229 26.33 -4.79 -4.88
CA GLU A 229 26.32 -4.83 -6.34
C GLU A 229 25.18 -3.98 -6.94
N PHE A 230 24.60 -3.05 -6.18
CA PHE A 230 23.51 -2.19 -6.67
C PHE A 230 24.04 -1.16 -7.68
N GLY A 231 23.43 -1.14 -8.86
CA GLY A 231 23.66 -0.19 -9.96
C GLY A 231 22.58 -0.33 -11.03
N SER A 232 22.85 0.15 -12.24
CA SER A 232 21.87 0.26 -13.33
C SER A 232 21.19 -1.04 -13.78
N ASP A 233 21.78 -2.20 -13.45
CA ASP A 233 21.20 -3.53 -13.71
C ASP A 233 20.33 -4.07 -12.56
N TYR A 234 19.99 -3.24 -11.57
CA TYR A 234 19.21 -3.59 -10.38
C TYR A 234 17.95 -4.42 -10.68
N THR A 235 17.22 -4.04 -11.73
CA THR A 235 15.95 -4.70 -12.10
C THR A 235 16.14 -6.13 -12.62
N ASP A 236 17.33 -6.49 -13.07
CA ASP A 236 17.63 -7.84 -13.52
C ASP A 236 18.38 -8.59 -12.42
N ARG A 237 19.40 -7.96 -11.84
CA ARG A 237 20.26 -8.55 -10.80
C ARG A 237 19.48 -8.99 -9.57
N TYR A 238 18.52 -8.19 -9.10
CA TYR A 238 17.77 -8.47 -7.86
C TYR A 238 16.37 -9.04 -8.10
N HIS A 239 16.05 -9.46 -9.32
CA HIS A 239 14.69 -9.85 -9.71
C HIS A 239 14.09 -10.97 -8.83
N TRP A 240 14.87 -12.01 -8.56
CA TRP A 240 14.47 -13.14 -7.71
C TRP A 240 15.42 -13.35 -6.52
N ARG A 241 16.13 -12.29 -6.10
CA ARG A 241 16.91 -12.33 -4.86
C ARG A 241 16.03 -11.82 -3.73
N PHE A 242 15.86 -12.62 -2.67
CA PHE A 242 15.21 -12.16 -1.46
C PHE A 242 16.21 -11.32 -0.64
N SER A 243 15.87 -10.06 -0.39
CA SER A 243 16.71 -9.17 0.43
C SER A 243 16.57 -9.55 1.90
N PRO A 244 17.66 -9.55 2.69
CA PRO A 244 17.56 -9.70 4.13
C PRO A 244 16.59 -8.70 4.73
N VAL A 245 15.77 -9.15 5.67
CA VAL A 245 14.75 -8.32 6.33
C VAL A 245 15.05 -8.22 7.83
N THR A 246 14.51 -7.21 8.50
CA THR A 246 14.61 -7.12 9.97
C THR A 246 13.48 -7.85 10.69
N GLY A 247 12.48 -8.33 9.95
CA GLY A 247 11.34 -9.08 10.48
C GLY A 247 11.63 -10.56 10.76
N PRO A 248 10.62 -11.28 11.27
CA PRO A 248 10.78 -12.62 11.82
C PRO A 248 10.72 -13.75 10.79
N TYR A 249 10.44 -13.48 9.52
CA TYR A 249 10.34 -14.52 8.50
C TYR A 249 11.33 -14.31 7.35
N THR A 250 11.78 -15.41 6.76
CA THR A 250 12.59 -15.42 5.54
C THR A 250 11.90 -16.20 4.43
N VAL A 251 12.37 -16.03 3.20
CA VAL A 251 11.90 -16.79 2.04
C VAL A 251 13.11 -17.47 1.40
N ASN A 252 12.99 -18.75 1.11
CA ASN A 252 13.91 -19.44 0.20
C ASN A 252 13.50 -19.15 -1.26
N PRO A 253 14.27 -18.37 -2.04
CA PRO A 253 13.89 -18.02 -3.42
C PRO A 253 13.74 -19.24 -4.34
N ASP A 254 14.47 -20.33 -4.07
CA ASP A 254 14.45 -21.54 -4.90
C ASP A 254 13.14 -22.35 -4.74
N GLU A 255 12.42 -22.14 -3.63
CA GLU A 255 11.15 -22.81 -3.34
C GLU A 255 9.93 -22.00 -3.80
N VAL A 256 10.15 -20.80 -4.34
CA VAL A 256 9.07 -19.92 -4.79
C VAL A 256 8.42 -20.50 -6.05
N LYS A 257 7.17 -20.98 -5.91
CA LYS A 257 6.35 -21.42 -7.04
C LYS A 257 5.72 -20.21 -7.72
N ARG A 258 6.48 -19.59 -8.63
CA ARG A 258 6.12 -18.36 -9.35
C ARG A 258 4.67 -18.36 -9.84
N GLY A 259 3.91 -17.32 -9.46
CA GLY A 259 2.50 -17.14 -9.83
C GLY A 259 1.52 -18.09 -9.14
N ARG A 260 1.97 -18.99 -8.26
CA ARG A 260 1.12 -20.00 -7.59
C ARG A 260 1.20 -19.93 -6.07
N GLN A 261 2.40 -19.91 -5.50
CA GLN A 261 2.59 -20.04 -4.06
C GLN A 261 3.95 -19.50 -3.63
N ILE A 262 4.01 -18.92 -2.44
CA ILE A 262 5.25 -18.55 -1.74
C ILE A 262 5.10 -18.90 -0.26
N THR A 263 6.14 -19.46 0.34
CA THR A 263 6.18 -19.81 1.76
C THR A 263 7.24 -18.98 2.46
N PHE A 264 6.86 -18.37 3.56
CA PHE A 264 7.73 -17.67 4.49
C PHE A 264 7.99 -18.59 5.68
N GLU A 265 9.25 -18.70 6.08
CA GLU A 265 9.67 -19.53 7.21
C GLU A 265 10.16 -18.64 8.35
N ARG A 266 9.70 -18.92 9.57
CA ARG A 266 10.09 -18.15 10.75
C ARG A 266 11.57 -18.37 11.03
N LEU A 267 12.29 -17.28 11.28
CA LEU A 267 13.70 -17.31 11.65
C LEU A 267 13.88 -17.93 13.05
N PRO A 268 14.73 -18.96 13.18
CA PRO A 268 15.21 -19.38 14.47
C PRO A 268 15.96 -18.22 15.15
N HIS A 269 15.66 -17.94 16.42
CA HIS A 269 16.34 -16.90 17.21
C HIS A 269 16.27 -15.48 16.62
N TRP A 270 15.13 -15.08 16.06
CA TRP A 270 14.91 -13.69 15.63
C TRP A 270 15.23 -12.68 16.74
N TRP A 271 15.96 -11.62 16.40
CA TRP A 271 16.58 -10.70 17.37
C TRP A 271 15.61 -10.00 18.32
N ALA A 272 14.36 -9.81 17.92
CA ALA A 272 13.34 -9.11 18.72
C ALA A 272 12.36 -10.07 19.42
N ASP A 273 12.57 -11.39 19.33
CA ASP A 273 11.56 -12.39 19.74
C ASP A 273 11.14 -12.32 21.21
N ASP A 274 12.03 -11.82 22.09
CA ASP A 274 11.77 -11.64 23.52
C ASP A 274 11.54 -10.16 23.91
N LYS A 275 11.65 -9.22 22.97
CA LYS A 275 11.47 -7.79 23.26
C LYS A 275 10.00 -7.48 23.60
N PRO A 276 9.70 -6.56 24.53
CA PRO A 276 8.35 -6.39 25.10
C PRO A 276 7.20 -6.24 24.10
N PHE A 277 7.41 -5.53 22.99
CA PHE A 277 6.39 -5.27 21.95
C PHE A 277 6.32 -6.33 20.83
N TYR A 278 7.19 -7.33 20.88
CA TYR A 278 7.37 -8.36 19.86
C TYR A 278 7.22 -9.79 20.41
N ARG A 279 7.44 -9.99 21.72
CA ARG A 279 7.19 -11.27 22.39
C ARG A 279 5.74 -11.73 22.21
N HIS A 280 5.57 -13.05 22.10
CA HIS A 280 4.29 -13.72 21.86
C HIS A 280 3.57 -13.34 20.56
N ARG A 281 4.31 -12.80 19.58
CA ARG A 281 3.82 -12.51 18.23
C ARG A 281 4.57 -13.38 17.22
N PHE A 282 4.09 -13.36 15.97
CA PHE A 282 4.71 -14.09 14.85
C PHE A 282 4.84 -15.58 15.17
N ASN A 283 3.70 -16.17 15.58
CA ASN A 283 3.65 -17.49 16.18
C ASN A 283 3.71 -18.66 15.19
N PRO A 284 3.16 -18.58 13.96
CA PRO A 284 3.31 -19.65 12.97
C PRO A 284 4.78 -19.91 12.62
N ASP A 285 5.15 -21.18 12.41
CA ASP A 285 6.47 -21.52 11.87
C ASP A 285 6.54 -21.20 10.37
N LYS A 286 5.42 -21.33 9.67
CA LYS A 286 5.29 -21.05 8.24
C LYS A 286 4.09 -20.18 7.93
N LEU A 287 4.27 -19.22 7.03
CA LEU A 287 3.17 -18.51 6.38
C LEU A 287 3.19 -18.86 4.89
N THR A 288 2.17 -19.57 4.43
CA THR A 288 2.07 -19.97 3.03
C THR A 288 1.00 -19.15 2.33
N TYR A 289 1.43 -18.38 1.34
CA TYR A 289 0.52 -17.58 0.53
C TYR A 289 0.24 -18.28 -0.79
N VAL A 290 -1.04 -18.53 -1.08
CA VAL A 290 -1.52 -19.19 -2.31
C VAL A 290 -2.24 -18.17 -3.20
N VAL A 291 -1.90 -18.16 -4.48
CA VAL A 291 -2.47 -17.21 -5.45
C VAL A 291 -3.85 -17.66 -5.92
N ILE A 292 -4.89 -16.95 -5.50
CA ILE A 292 -6.28 -17.17 -5.90
C ILE A 292 -6.90 -15.80 -6.24
N ARG A 293 -7.11 -15.57 -7.54
CA ARG A 293 -7.58 -14.27 -8.06
C ARG A 293 -9.04 -14.00 -7.71
N ASP A 294 -9.90 -14.99 -7.88
CA ASP A 294 -11.34 -14.86 -7.72
C ASP A 294 -11.79 -15.07 -6.28
N ASP A 295 -12.67 -14.20 -5.78
CA ASP A 295 -13.15 -14.20 -4.39
C ASP A 295 -14.02 -15.42 -4.08
N ALA A 296 -14.94 -15.78 -5.00
CA ALA A 296 -15.81 -16.94 -4.82
C ALA A 296 -14.99 -18.23 -4.76
N LYS A 297 -14.02 -18.38 -5.66
CA LYS A 297 -13.10 -19.53 -5.63
C LYS A 297 -12.27 -19.56 -4.34
N ALA A 298 -11.79 -18.42 -3.86
CA ALA A 298 -11.06 -18.37 -2.61
C ALA A 298 -11.93 -18.75 -1.41
N PHE A 299 -13.21 -18.37 -1.41
CA PHE A 299 -14.15 -18.79 -0.39
C PHE A 299 -14.36 -20.32 -0.40
N GLU A 300 -14.49 -20.93 -1.57
CA GLU A 300 -14.56 -22.40 -1.69
C GLU A 300 -13.29 -23.10 -1.20
N PHE A 301 -12.11 -22.52 -1.43
CA PHE A 301 -10.85 -23.06 -0.87
C PHE A 301 -10.84 -22.99 0.67
N PHE A 302 -11.31 -21.89 1.23
CA PHE A 302 -11.47 -21.72 2.68
C PHE A 302 -12.45 -22.74 3.28
N LEU A 303 -13.64 -22.91 2.67
CA LEU A 303 -14.63 -23.90 3.14
C LEU A 303 -14.10 -25.34 3.16
N ASN A 304 -13.16 -25.65 2.28
CA ASN A 304 -12.51 -26.96 2.17
C ASN A 304 -11.23 -27.08 3.02
N GLY A 305 -10.90 -26.09 3.86
CA GLY A 305 -9.73 -26.11 4.74
C GLY A 305 -8.39 -25.94 4.01
N GLN A 306 -8.39 -25.37 2.80
CA GLN A 306 -7.17 -25.04 2.04
C GLN A 306 -6.67 -23.61 2.29
N LEU A 307 -7.44 -22.81 3.00
CA LEU A 307 -7.05 -21.51 3.55
C LEU A 307 -7.47 -21.50 5.01
N ASP A 308 -6.66 -20.91 5.88
CA ASP A 308 -6.95 -20.83 7.33
C ASP A 308 -7.72 -19.57 7.71
N TRP A 309 -7.76 -18.58 6.81
CA TRP A 309 -8.44 -17.31 7.04
C TRP A 309 -9.05 -16.77 5.74
N PHE A 310 -10.24 -16.17 5.87
CA PHE A 310 -10.93 -15.50 4.78
C PHE A 310 -11.70 -14.27 5.30
N PRO A 311 -11.54 -13.07 4.69
CA PRO A 311 -12.27 -11.88 5.09
C PRO A 311 -13.73 -11.94 4.63
N LEU A 312 -14.67 -11.75 5.54
CA LEU A 312 -16.12 -11.73 5.25
C LEU A 312 -16.61 -10.30 4.99
N ASP A 313 -16.09 -9.68 3.94
CA ASP A 313 -16.36 -8.25 3.61
C ASP A 313 -17.67 -8.02 2.83
N LEU A 314 -18.32 -9.11 2.40
CA LEU A 314 -19.59 -9.10 1.66
C LEU A 314 -20.72 -9.62 2.56
N THR A 315 -21.84 -8.89 2.56
CA THR A 315 -23.03 -9.27 3.34
C THR A 315 -23.59 -10.62 2.91
N GLU A 316 -23.57 -10.97 1.63
CA GLU A 316 -23.95 -12.30 1.13
C GLU A 316 -23.12 -13.41 1.79
N LEU A 317 -21.80 -13.22 1.90
CA LEU A 317 -20.92 -14.22 2.52
C LEU A 317 -21.18 -14.34 4.03
N TRP A 318 -21.46 -13.23 4.70
CA TRP A 318 -21.73 -13.23 6.13
C TRP A 318 -23.11 -13.79 6.51
N TYR A 319 -24.16 -13.42 5.77
CA TYR A 319 -25.53 -13.77 6.12
C TYR A 319 -26.05 -15.01 5.40
N ASP A 320 -25.73 -15.18 4.12
CA ASP A 320 -26.37 -16.19 3.28
C ASP A 320 -25.53 -17.47 3.17
N ARG A 321 -24.19 -17.35 3.24
CA ARG A 321 -23.25 -18.49 3.14
C ARG A 321 -22.80 -19.06 4.49
N ALA A 322 -23.10 -18.38 5.58
CA ALA A 322 -22.65 -18.80 6.90
C ALA A 322 -23.37 -20.03 7.49
N ASP A 323 -24.42 -20.52 6.83
CA ASP A 323 -25.12 -21.76 7.18
C ASP A 323 -24.56 -23.00 6.44
N ASP A 324 -23.47 -22.84 5.68
CA ASP A 324 -22.80 -23.94 5.00
C ASP A 324 -22.30 -25.00 6.01
N SER A 325 -22.17 -26.26 5.55
CA SER A 325 -21.88 -27.39 6.45
C SER A 325 -20.64 -27.22 7.34
N PRO A 326 -19.51 -26.63 6.91
CA PRO A 326 -18.33 -26.47 7.75
C PRO A 326 -18.57 -25.57 8.97
N PHE A 327 -19.37 -24.51 8.83
CA PHE A 327 -19.75 -23.64 9.94
C PHE A 327 -20.62 -24.37 10.95
N ARG A 328 -21.67 -25.07 10.48
CA ARG A 328 -22.58 -25.85 11.37
C ARG A 328 -21.88 -26.99 12.11
N LYS A 329 -20.81 -27.54 11.53
CA LYS A 329 -20.00 -28.60 12.17
C LYS A 329 -18.96 -28.04 13.15
N GLY A 330 -18.80 -26.73 13.24
CA GLY A 330 -17.82 -26.08 14.12
C GLY A 330 -16.37 -26.17 13.63
N TYR A 331 -16.14 -26.48 12.34
CA TYR A 331 -14.79 -26.46 11.76
C TYR A 331 -14.32 -25.05 11.41
N ILE A 332 -15.27 -24.14 11.18
CA ILE A 332 -15.02 -22.75 10.87
C ILE A 332 -15.78 -21.90 11.87
N GLU A 333 -15.05 -21.02 12.56
CA GLU A 333 -15.62 -19.99 13.42
C GLU A 333 -15.64 -18.64 12.70
N ARG A 334 -16.70 -17.87 12.94
CA ARG A 334 -16.80 -16.48 12.47
C ARG A 334 -16.54 -15.56 13.64
N ALA A 335 -15.70 -14.56 13.43
CA ALA A 335 -15.45 -13.49 14.39
C ALA A 335 -15.87 -12.16 13.80
N GLN A 336 -16.62 -11.38 14.57
CA GLN A 336 -16.87 -9.96 14.31
C GLN A 336 -16.19 -9.17 15.43
N VAL A 337 -15.34 -8.22 15.04
CA VAL A 337 -14.60 -7.37 15.98
C VAL A 337 -15.03 -5.94 15.74
N TYR A 338 -15.31 -5.23 16.83
CA TYR A 338 -15.55 -3.79 16.81
C TYR A 338 -14.30 -3.09 17.35
N ASP A 339 -13.71 -2.21 16.55
CA ASP A 339 -12.63 -1.35 16.98
C ASP A 339 -13.12 0.10 17.15
N GLN A 340 -12.29 0.93 17.79
CA GLN A 340 -12.51 2.36 17.94
C GLN A 340 -11.74 3.16 16.89
N LEU A 341 -11.24 2.52 15.83
CA LEU A 341 -10.50 3.22 14.80
C LEU A 341 -11.45 4.09 13.98
N PRO A 342 -11.01 5.28 13.56
CA PRO A 342 -11.80 6.12 12.67
C PRO A 342 -12.13 5.34 11.37
N ALA A 343 -13.39 5.38 10.97
CA ALA A 343 -13.86 4.65 9.79
C ALA A 343 -13.11 5.09 8.52
N ALA A 344 -12.74 4.12 7.69
CA ALA A 344 -12.16 4.38 6.38
C ALA A 344 -13.12 5.24 5.52
N ARG A 345 -12.53 6.15 4.75
CA ARG A 345 -13.28 7.11 3.94
C ARG A 345 -13.51 6.52 2.56
N VAL A 346 -14.75 6.14 2.28
CA VAL A 346 -15.19 5.66 0.95
C VAL A 346 -16.30 6.57 0.44
N GLY A 347 -16.21 6.98 -0.82
CA GLY A 347 -17.20 7.88 -1.43
C GLY A 347 -16.96 8.09 -2.92
N LEU A 348 -17.79 8.94 -3.52
CA LEU A 348 -17.66 9.33 -4.92
C LEU A 348 -16.71 10.52 -5.06
N TYR A 349 -15.74 10.40 -5.95
CA TYR A 349 -14.80 11.48 -6.27
C TYR A 349 -15.23 12.15 -7.57
N MET A 350 -15.54 13.45 -7.50
CA MET A 350 -15.96 14.24 -8.66
C MET A 350 -14.76 14.98 -9.26
N ASN A 351 -14.49 14.77 -10.56
CA ASN A 351 -13.42 15.42 -11.28
C ASN A 351 -13.75 16.89 -11.58
N ALA A 352 -13.40 17.80 -10.67
CA ALA A 352 -13.69 19.24 -10.82
C ALA A 352 -12.91 19.92 -11.97
N MET A 353 -12.03 19.18 -12.67
CA MET A 353 -11.37 19.67 -13.89
C MET A 353 -12.27 19.53 -15.13
N GLN A 354 -13.32 18.71 -15.07
CA GLN A 354 -14.29 18.59 -16.16
C GLN A 354 -15.26 19.78 -16.18
N PRO A 355 -15.66 20.31 -17.35
CA PRO A 355 -16.44 21.55 -17.45
C PRO A 355 -17.72 21.56 -16.59
N MET A 356 -18.55 20.52 -16.68
CA MET A 356 -19.79 20.43 -15.88
C MET A 356 -19.50 20.25 -14.38
N LEU A 357 -18.52 19.41 -14.02
CA LEU A 357 -18.19 19.16 -12.62
C LEU A 357 -17.33 20.28 -11.99
N SER A 358 -16.85 21.26 -12.76
CA SER A 358 -16.21 22.47 -12.24
C SER A 358 -17.20 23.39 -11.50
N ASP A 359 -18.49 23.31 -11.85
CA ASP A 359 -19.57 24.03 -11.17
C ASP A 359 -19.88 23.42 -9.79
N ARG A 360 -19.70 24.23 -8.74
CA ARG A 360 -19.99 23.82 -7.36
C ARG A 360 -21.47 23.56 -7.13
N THR A 361 -22.36 24.31 -7.76
CA THR A 361 -23.82 24.17 -7.65
C THR A 361 -24.23 22.79 -8.13
N LEU A 362 -23.71 22.37 -9.29
CA LEU A 362 -23.95 21.04 -9.84
C LEU A 362 -23.42 19.93 -8.93
N ARG A 363 -22.19 20.08 -8.39
CA ARG A 363 -21.63 19.11 -7.41
C ARG A 363 -22.44 19.02 -6.13
N ILE A 364 -23.09 20.09 -5.69
CA ILE A 364 -23.99 20.06 -4.53
C ILE A 364 -25.28 19.34 -4.88
N GLY A 365 -25.89 19.63 -6.04
CA GLY A 365 -27.07 18.92 -6.54
C GLY A 365 -26.84 17.41 -6.64
N ILE A 366 -25.68 17.00 -7.19
CA ILE A 366 -25.29 15.58 -7.25
C ILE A 366 -25.28 14.98 -5.85
N GLN A 367 -24.67 15.62 -4.85
CA GLN A 367 -24.63 15.08 -3.48
C GLN A 367 -26.02 14.84 -2.87
N TYR A 368 -27.01 15.68 -3.16
CA TYR A 368 -28.39 15.48 -2.72
C TYR A 368 -29.12 14.38 -3.52
N ALA A 369 -28.67 14.07 -4.74
CA ALA A 369 -29.24 13.02 -5.59
C ALA A 369 -28.70 11.61 -5.30
N ILE A 370 -27.62 11.47 -4.52
CA ILE A 370 -26.99 10.17 -4.24
C ILE A 370 -27.53 9.57 -2.93
N ASN A 371 -28.33 8.51 -3.05
CA ASN A 371 -28.99 7.85 -1.92
C ASN A 371 -28.14 6.73 -1.30
N PHE A 372 -27.16 7.10 -0.47
CA PHE A 372 -26.35 6.12 0.25
C PHE A 372 -27.12 5.32 1.30
N ASP A 373 -28.20 5.88 1.85
CA ASP A 373 -29.02 5.15 2.84
C ASP A 373 -29.72 3.96 2.18
N LYS A 374 -30.21 4.13 0.94
CA LYS A 374 -30.78 3.02 0.16
C LYS A 374 -29.77 1.92 -0.15
N VAL A 375 -28.51 2.28 -0.39
CA VAL A 375 -27.42 1.31 -0.55
C VAL A 375 -27.16 0.59 0.77
N ASN A 376 -27.06 1.33 1.88
CA ASN A 376 -26.81 0.75 3.20
C ASN A 376 -27.91 -0.22 3.62
N GLU A 377 -29.17 0.14 3.42
CA GLU A 377 -30.33 -0.72 3.71
C GLU A 377 -30.41 -1.92 2.76
N GLY A 378 -30.33 -1.69 1.45
CA GLY A 378 -30.61 -2.69 0.43
C GLY A 378 -29.46 -3.67 0.20
N LEU A 379 -28.23 -3.18 0.14
CA LEU A 379 -27.04 -3.99 -0.16
C LEU A 379 -26.30 -4.41 1.10
N TYR A 380 -26.13 -3.47 2.04
CA TYR A 380 -25.35 -3.71 3.26
C TYR A 380 -26.19 -4.14 4.47
N ARG A 381 -27.50 -4.32 4.31
CA ARG A 381 -28.42 -4.78 5.37
C ARG A 381 -28.34 -3.97 6.67
N GLY A 382 -27.90 -2.71 6.59
CA GLY A 382 -27.69 -1.81 7.72
C GLY A 382 -26.32 -1.87 8.39
N ASP A 383 -25.41 -2.76 7.95
CA ASP A 383 -24.09 -2.93 8.58
C ASP A 383 -23.12 -1.77 8.30
N ARG A 384 -23.39 -1.00 7.24
CA ARG A 384 -22.65 0.22 6.92
C ARG A 384 -23.46 1.45 7.30
N ARG A 385 -22.74 2.47 7.77
CA ARG A 385 -23.30 3.79 8.07
C ARG A 385 -22.68 4.88 7.22
N ARG A 386 -23.45 5.92 6.93
CA ARG A 386 -22.93 7.13 6.29
C ARG A 386 -22.02 7.89 7.26
N ILE A 387 -20.75 8.11 6.89
CA ILE A 387 -19.87 9.00 7.66
C ILE A 387 -20.35 10.44 7.55
N ARG A 388 -20.27 11.21 8.64
CA ARG A 388 -20.82 12.58 8.71
C ARG A 388 -19.92 13.60 8.02
N ALA A 389 -18.62 13.38 8.08
CA ALA A 389 -17.59 14.28 7.59
C ALA A 389 -16.38 13.46 7.16
N PHE A 390 -15.47 14.08 6.41
CA PHE A 390 -14.24 13.42 5.98
C PHE A 390 -13.35 13.00 7.17
N ALA A 391 -13.37 13.71 8.29
CA ALA A 391 -12.61 13.40 9.50
C ALA A 391 -13.51 12.90 10.66
N ASP A 392 -14.65 12.27 10.37
CA ASP A 392 -15.55 11.73 11.40
C ASP A 392 -14.88 10.56 12.15
N GLY A 393 -14.87 10.62 13.49
CA GLY A 393 -14.30 9.57 14.35
C GLY A 393 -12.87 9.83 14.82
N TYR A 394 -12.19 10.88 14.35
CA TYR A 394 -10.82 11.24 14.77
C TYR A 394 -10.80 12.09 16.06
N GLY A 395 -11.67 11.81 17.03
CA GLY A 395 -11.71 12.51 18.32
C GLY A 395 -11.78 14.04 18.17
N ALA A 396 -10.82 14.76 18.77
CA ALA A 396 -10.72 16.23 18.72
C ALA A 396 -10.56 16.81 17.30
N TYR A 397 -10.12 16.00 16.33
CA TYR A 397 -10.01 16.40 14.92
C TYR A 397 -11.33 16.23 14.14
N SER A 398 -12.37 15.68 14.78
CA SER A 398 -13.71 15.58 14.18
C SER A 398 -14.43 16.92 14.26
N HIS A 399 -15.04 17.36 13.15
CA HIS A 399 -15.88 18.55 13.19
C HIS A 399 -17.18 18.25 13.97
N PRO A 400 -17.55 19.06 14.99
CA PRO A 400 -18.61 18.71 15.93
C PRO A 400 -20.00 18.64 15.27
N THR A 401 -20.28 19.59 14.37
CA THR A 401 -21.62 19.80 13.81
C THR A 401 -21.76 19.46 12.32
N LEU A 402 -20.66 19.17 11.61
CA LEU A 402 -20.73 18.90 10.17
C LEU A 402 -21.47 17.58 9.94
N ARG A 403 -22.36 17.55 8.95
CA ARG A 403 -23.10 16.36 8.56
C ARG A 403 -23.04 16.19 7.05
N ALA A 404 -23.13 14.95 6.60
CA ALA A 404 -23.29 14.64 5.20
C ALA A 404 -24.63 15.21 4.72
N ARG A 405 -24.68 15.65 3.46
CA ARG A 405 -25.95 16.03 2.85
C ARG A 405 -26.85 14.78 2.78
N PRO A 406 -28.10 14.87 3.25
CA PRO A 406 -29.04 13.77 3.10
C PRO A 406 -29.40 13.60 1.63
N PHE A 407 -29.99 12.45 1.29
CA PHE A 407 -30.69 12.32 0.03
C PHE A 407 -31.96 13.20 0.05
N ASP A 408 -32.09 14.08 -0.94
CA ASP A 408 -33.20 15.03 -1.04
C ASP A 408 -33.43 15.39 -2.52
N LEU A 409 -34.47 14.80 -3.11
CA LEU A 409 -34.78 14.97 -4.52
C LEU A 409 -35.16 16.41 -4.87
N GLU A 410 -35.83 17.12 -3.96
CA GLU A 410 -36.29 18.48 -4.22
C GLU A 410 -35.12 19.46 -4.17
N LYS A 411 -34.23 19.31 -3.18
CA LYS A 411 -32.98 20.08 -3.18
C LYS A 411 -32.09 19.75 -4.37
N ALA A 412 -31.96 18.47 -4.74
CA ALA A 412 -31.18 18.09 -5.92
C ALA A 412 -31.69 18.81 -7.17
N LYS A 413 -33.00 18.74 -7.45
CA LYS A 413 -33.64 19.44 -8.57
C LYS A 413 -33.47 20.96 -8.49
N GLN A 414 -33.57 21.55 -7.30
CA GLN A 414 -33.34 22.98 -7.11
C GLN A 414 -31.93 23.37 -7.56
N TYR A 415 -30.90 22.67 -7.08
CA TYR A 415 -29.51 22.95 -7.48
C TYR A 415 -29.27 22.67 -8.97
N PHE A 416 -29.92 21.66 -9.55
CA PHE A 416 -29.83 21.41 -10.99
C PHE A 416 -30.48 22.52 -11.81
N ALA A 417 -31.64 23.04 -11.38
CA ALA A 417 -32.30 24.17 -12.00
C ALA A 417 -31.45 25.46 -11.90
N GLU A 418 -30.83 25.71 -10.74
CA GLU A 418 -29.87 26.81 -10.55
C GLU A 418 -28.65 26.70 -11.48
N ALA A 419 -28.23 25.47 -11.81
CA ALA A 419 -27.18 25.19 -12.79
C ALA A 419 -27.68 25.16 -14.25
N GLY A 420 -28.95 25.54 -14.50
CA GLY A 420 -29.55 25.64 -15.83
C GLY A 420 -30.15 24.34 -16.38
N PHE A 421 -30.23 23.28 -15.59
CA PHE A 421 -30.84 21.99 -15.97
C PHE A 421 -32.32 21.96 -15.57
N VAL A 422 -33.15 22.66 -16.33
CA VAL A 422 -34.59 22.84 -16.05
C VAL A 422 -35.51 21.99 -16.93
N ASN A 423 -35.04 21.57 -18.10
CA ASN A 423 -35.85 20.81 -19.05
C ASN A 423 -35.72 19.32 -18.77
N ARG A 424 -36.79 18.54 -18.91
CA ARG A 424 -36.76 17.09 -18.72
C ARG A 424 -36.94 16.37 -20.04
N GLY A 425 -35.95 15.56 -20.42
CA GLY A 425 -36.02 14.69 -21.60
C GLY A 425 -37.05 13.58 -21.46
N ALA A 426 -37.39 12.93 -22.57
CA ALA A 426 -38.38 11.85 -22.62
C ALA A 426 -38.01 10.63 -21.74
N ASP A 427 -36.72 10.45 -21.48
CA ASP A 427 -36.16 9.41 -20.60
C ASP A 427 -36.09 9.82 -19.11
N GLY A 428 -36.56 11.02 -18.79
CA GLY A 428 -36.59 11.58 -17.45
C GLY A 428 -35.31 12.28 -17.02
N ILE A 429 -34.31 12.41 -17.89
CA ILE A 429 -33.02 13.05 -17.59
C ILE A 429 -33.10 14.55 -17.84
N LEU A 430 -32.48 15.36 -16.97
CA LEU A 430 -32.49 16.81 -17.12
C LEU A 430 -31.55 17.25 -18.26
N VAL A 431 -31.97 18.30 -18.95
CA VAL A 431 -31.27 18.89 -20.09
C VAL A 431 -31.23 20.40 -19.90
N ASN A 432 -30.09 21.02 -20.18
CA ASN A 432 -29.96 22.47 -20.15
C ASN A 432 -30.31 23.11 -21.51
N ASP A 433 -30.34 24.44 -21.57
CA ASP A 433 -30.70 25.17 -22.79
C ASP A 433 -29.70 24.99 -23.95
N LYS A 434 -28.49 24.49 -23.66
CA LYS A 434 -27.49 24.12 -24.67
C LYS A 434 -27.67 22.70 -25.22
N GLY A 435 -28.72 21.99 -24.79
CA GLY A 435 -28.96 20.59 -25.15
C GLY A 435 -28.04 19.59 -24.44
N GLN A 436 -27.28 20.02 -23.42
CA GLN A 436 -26.42 19.12 -22.65
C GLN A 436 -27.28 18.36 -21.65
N ARG A 437 -27.08 17.04 -21.58
CA ARG A 437 -27.75 16.16 -20.62
C ARG A 437 -27.02 16.17 -19.28
N LEU A 438 -27.77 16.08 -18.18
CA LEU A 438 -27.23 15.89 -16.84
C LEU A 438 -26.79 14.44 -16.66
N SER A 439 -25.67 14.08 -17.27
CA SER A 439 -25.19 12.71 -17.41
C SER A 439 -23.70 12.61 -17.13
N PHE A 440 -23.31 11.64 -16.31
CA PHE A 440 -21.91 11.42 -15.94
C PHE A 440 -21.55 9.94 -15.93
N ALA A 441 -20.31 9.62 -16.31
CA ALA A 441 -19.76 8.31 -16.06
C ALA A 441 -19.50 8.11 -14.56
N LEU A 442 -19.89 6.96 -14.03
CA LEU A 442 -19.57 6.49 -12.70
C LEU A 442 -18.61 5.32 -12.84
N THR A 443 -17.31 5.63 -12.80
CA THR A 443 -16.24 4.63 -12.88
C THR A 443 -16.15 3.84 -11.58
N VAL A 444 -16.24 2.52 -11.66
CA VAL A 444 -16.09 1.60 -10.52
C VAL A 444 -15.21 0.41 -10.90
N THR A 445 -14.55 -0.21 -9.92
CA THR A 445 -13.92 -1.50 -10.15
C THR A 445 -14.98 -2.59 -10.29
N ASN A 446 -14.68 -3.64 -11.05
CA ASN A 446 -15.52 -4.83 -11.18
C ASN A 446 -15.33 -5.84 -10.04
N THR A 447 -14.81 -5.39 -8.89
CA THR A 447 -14.49 -6.22 -7.72
C THR A 447 -15.48 -5.98 -6.59
N GLY A 448 -15.73 -7.02 -5.78
CA GLY A 448 -16.65 -6.95 -4.64
C GLY A 448 -18.05 -6.46 -5.03
N ASP A 449 -18.59 -5.54 -4.23
CA ASP A 449 -19.97 -5.06 -4.32
C ASP A 449 -20.14 -3.74 -5.12
N GLN A 450 -19.07 -3.24 -5.75
CA GLN A 450 -19.01 -1.87 -6.30
C GLN A 450 -20.01 -1.62 -7.45
N VAL A 451 -20.20 -2.61 -8.34
CA VAL A 451 -21.16 -2.50 -9.46
C VAL A 451 -22.61 -2.53 -8.97
N GLN A 452 -22.90 -3.31 -7.93
CA GLN A 452 -24.23 -3.38 -7.32
C GLN A 452 -24.57 -2.07 -6.59
N LEU A 453 -23.61 -1.53 -5.84
CA LEU A 453 -23.70 -0.19 -5.25
C LEU A 453 -23.98 0.87 -6.32
N ALA A 454 -23.19 0.88 -7.41
CA ALA A 454 -23.36 1.84 -8.50
C ALA A 454 -24.72 1.73 -9.17
N SER A 455 -25.26 0.52 -9.30
CA SER A 455 -26.59 0.25 -9.86
C SER A 455 -27.71 0.84 -9.00
N ILE A 456 -27.64 0.68 -7.68
CA ILE A 456 -28.61 1.31 -6.76
C ILE A 456 -28.54 2.84 -6.87
N LEU A 457 -27.32 3.40 -6.85
CA LEU A 457 -27.15 4.85 -6.96
C LEU A 457 -27.64 5.41 -8.29
N LYS A 458 -27.43 4.69 -9.40
CA LYS A 458 -27.94 5.06 -10.72
C LYS A 458 -29.47 5.19 -10.73
N GLU A 459 -30.18 4.20 -10.20
CA GLU A 459 -31.64 4.23 -10.16
C GLU A 459 -32.18 5.33 -9.24
N GLU A 460 -31.54 5.55 -8.09
CA GLU A 460 -31.94 6.62 -7.16
C GLU A 460 -31.66 8.02 -7.73
N ALA A 461 -30.50 8.22 -8.37
CA ALA A 461 -30.13 9.49 -9.00
C ALA A 461 -31.07 9.86 -10.16
N LYS A 462 -31.52 8.86 -10.94
CA LYS A 462 -32.45 9.07 -12.06
C LYS A 462 -33.76 9.72 -11.63
N LYS A 463 -34.21 9.49 -10.38
CA LYS A 463 -35.42 10.14 -9.82
C LYS A 463 -35.28 11.66 -9.76
N ALA A 464 -34.06 12.16 -9.53
CA ALA A 464 -33.72 13.59 -9.58
C ALA A 464 -33.46 14.10 -11.02
N GLY A 465 -33.52 13.22 -12.02
CA GLY A 465 -33.18 13.51 -13.41
C GLY A 465 -31.68 13.55 -13.71
N LEU A 466 -30.86 12.96 -12.84
CA LEU A 466 -29.42 12.76 -13.02
C LEU A 466 -29.16 11.37 -13.59
N GLU A 467 -28.47 11.28 -14.72
CA GLU A 467 -28.03 10.03 -15.31
C GLU A 467 -26.63 9.65 -14.83
N LEU A 468 -26.48 8.42 -14.35
CA LEU A 468 -25.18 7.82 -14.05
C LEU A 468 -24.95 6.64 -15.00
N ILE A 469 -23.90 6.72 -15.81
CA ILE A 469 -23.48 5.68 -16.74
C ILE A 469 -22.40 4.85 -16.04
N ILE A 470 -22.72 3.63 -15.64
CA ILE A 470 -21.76 2.76 -14.94
C ILE A 470 -20.66 2.36 -15.90
N ASP A 471 -19.43 2.73 -15.56
CA ASP A 471 -18.22 2.36 -16.28
C ASP A 471 -17.42 1.40 -15.40
N SER A 472 -17.60 0.10 -15.62
CA SER A 472 -16.99 -0.95 -14.82
C SER A 472 -15.68 -1.41 -15.44
N LEU A 473 -14.59 -1.30 -14.69
CA LEU A 473 -13.23 -1.61 -15.15
C LEU A 473 -12.56 -2.62 -14.21
N ASP A 474 -11.58 -3.38 -14.71
CA ASP A 474 -10.67 -4.11 -13.81
C ASP A 474 -9.84 -3.13 -12.97
N THR A 475 -9.28 -3.62 -11.86
CA THR A 475 -8.53 -2.79 -10.90
C THR A 475 -7.40 -1.99 -11.57
N THR A 476 -6.64 -2.59 -12.48
CA THR A 476 -5.48 -1.92 -13.13
C THR A 476 -5.94 -0.84 -14.10
N ALA A 477 -6.95 -1.12 -14.91
CA ALA A 477 -7.53 -0.13 -15.82
C ALA A 477 -8.16 1.04 -15.05
N SER A 478 -8.91 0.74 -13.98
CA SER A 478 -9.52 1.75 -13.10
C SER A 478 -8.47 2.69 -12.49
N PHE A 479 -7.40 2.13 -11.91
CA PHE A 479 -6.29 2.94 -11.37
C PHE A 479 -5.67 3.83 -12.45
N THR A 480 -5.38 3.29 -13.63
CA THR A 480 -4.78 4.05 -14.73
C THR A 480 -5.66 5.24 -15.13
N LYS A 481 -6.98 5.00 -15.27
CA LYS A 481 -7.96 6.04 -15.62
C LYS A 481 -8.05 7.13 -14.54
N ILE A 482 -8.09 6.73 -13.26
CA ILE A 482 -8.16 7.65 -12.12
C ILE A 482 -6.90 8.53 -12.03
N PHE A 483 -5.70 7.94 -12.15
CA PHE A 483 -4.45 8.70 -12.05
C PHE A 483 -4.23 9.64 -13.23
N LYS A 484 -4.71 9.28 -14.43
CA LYS A 484 -4.74 10.18 -15.60
C LYS A 484 -5.83 11.25 -15.51
N LYS A 485 -6.70 11.21 -14.50
CA LYS A 485 -7.87 12.07 -14.34
C LYS A 485 -8.81 12.04 -15.55
N ASP A 486 -8.88 10.89 -16.20
CA ASP A 486 -9.67 10.66 -17.41
C ASP A 486 -11.03 10.07 -17.06
N TYR A 487 -11.76 10.70 -16.13
CA TYR A 487 -13.08 10.28 -15.66
C TYR A 487 -13.99 11.47 -15.36
#